data_AF-A0A7X7Z6Z5-F1
#
_entry.id   AF-A0A7X7Z6Z5-F1
#
_cell.length_a   1.000
_cell.length_b   1.000
_cell.length_c   1.000
_cell.angle_alpha   90.00
_cell.angle_beta   90.00
_cell.angle_gamma   90.00
#
_symmetry.space_group_name_H-M   'P 1'
#
loop_
_entity.id
_entity.type
_entity.pdbx_description
1 polymer ?
#
loop_
_entity_poly.entity_id
_entity_poly.type
_entity_poly.pdbx_seq_one_letter_code
_entity_poly.pdbx_strand_id
1 'polypeptide(L)' 'MNILVTFKTFNKQKEFLTNALSNEASVYFKEDLTDNELANIIQQADILLSWNP' A
#
# COMPACT_ATOMS: atom_id res chain seq x y z
N MET A 1 -5.15 -5.48 -9.33
CA MET A 1 -3.98 -4.60 -9.31
C MET A 1 -3.47 -4.51 -7.89
N ASN A 2 -2.17 -4.53 -7.68
CA ASN A 2 -1.54 -4.44 -6.36
C ASN A 2 -0.91 -3.06 -6.19
N ILE A 3 -1.37 -2.32 -5.18
CA ILE A 3 -0.82 -1.01 -4.85
C ILE A 3 -0.07 -1.13 -3.52
N LEU A 4 1.20 -0.76 -3.53
CA LEU A 4 1.99 -0.61 -2.31
C LEU A 4 2.11 0.87 -1.95
N VAL A 5 1.54 1.23 -0.81
CA VAL A 5 1.66 2.55 -0.20
C VAL A 5 2.96 2.62 0.59
N THR A 6 3.85 3.51 0.18
CA THR A 6 5.24 3.57 0.68
C THR A 6 5.51 4.75 1.62
N PHE A 7 4.60 5.71 1.69
CA PHE A 7 4.64 6.79 2.68
C PHE A 7 3.93 6.38 3.97
N LYS A 8 4.27 7.05 5.07
CA LYS A 8 3.66 6.79 6.38
C LYS A 8 2.21 7.27 6.39
N THR A 9 1.28 6.40 6.78
CA THR A 9 -0.16 6.71 6.78
C THR A 9 -0.73 6.78 8.19
N PHE A 10 -1.81 7.54 8.35
CA PHE A 10 -2.63 7.52 9.56
C PHE A 10 -3.82 6.58 9.37
N ASN A 11 -4.42 6.07 10.45
CA ASN A 11 -5.53 5.10 10.39
C ASN A 11 -6.68 5.54 9.46
N LYS A 12 -7.07 6.82 9.50
CA LYS A 12 -8.11 7.36 8.59
C LYS A 12 -7.71 7.33 7.12
N GLN A 13 -6.42 7.52 6.82
CA GLN A 13 -5.92 7.43 5.45
C GLN A 13 -5.89 5.98 4.97
N LYS A 14 -5.53 5.03 5.83
CA LYS A 14 -5.60 3.60 5.50
C LYS A 14 -7.03 3.19 5.15
N GLU A 15 -7.98 3.53 6.02
CA GLU A 15 -9.40 3.25 5.80
C GLU A 15 -9.90 3.88 4.49
N PHE A 16 -9.59 5.15 4.26
CA PHE A 16 -9.96 5.84 3.03
C PHE A 16 -9.39 5.16 1.78
N LEU A 17 -8.08 4.88 1.76
CA LEU A 17 -7.41 4.27 0.61
C LEU A 17 -7.93 2.86 0.33
N THR A 18 -8.10 2.04 1.36
CA THR A 18 -8.66 0.69 1.24
C THR A 18 -10.08 0.74 0.70
N ASN A 19 -10.94 1.61 1.23
CA ASN A 19 -12.33 1.72 0.79
C ASN A 19 -12.44 2.25 -0.64
N ALA A 20 -11.70 3.32 -0.96
CA ALA A 20 -11.73 3.97 -2.27
C ALA A 20 -11.27 3.05 -3.41
N LEU A 21 -10.35 2.11 -3.11
CA LEU A 21 -9.72 1.24 -4.10
C LEU A 21 -10.18 -0.22 -4.02
N SER A 22 -11.04 -0.56 -3.05
CA SER A 22 -11.46 -1.93 -2.72
C SER A 22 -11.99 -2.75 -3.90
N ASN A 23 -12.63 -2.11 -4.88
CA ASN A 23 -13.22 -2.80 -6.03
C ASN A 23 -12.20 -3.08 -7.15
N GLU A 24 -11.05 -2.41 -7.15
CA GLU A 24 -10.12 -2.39 -8.28
C GLU A 24 -8.71 -2.88 -7.91
N ALA A 25 -8.33 -2.74 -6.64
CA ALA A 25 -6.98 -3.04 -6.19
C ALA A 25 -6.90 -3.60 -4.77
N SER A 26 -5.89 -4.44 -4.57
CA SER A 26 -5.39 -4.81 -3.25
C SER A 26 -4.40 -3.74 -2.78
N VAL A 27 -4.69 -3.09 -1.66
CA VAL A 27 -3.86 -2.02 -1.09
C VAL A 27 -3.03 -2.58 0.06
N TYR A 28 -1.72 -2.44 -0.04
CA TYR A 28 -0.75 -2.83 0.98
C TYR A 28 -0.06 -1.60 1.54
N PHE A 29 0.16 -1.56 2.84
CA PHE A 29 0.85 -0.46 3.52
C PHE A 29 2.21 -0.92 3.99
N LYS A 30 3.28 -0.29 3.51
CA LYS A 30 4.66 -0.66 3.83
C LYS A 30 4.91 -0.79 5.33
N GLU A 31 4.30 0.08 6.14
CA GLU A 31 4.49 0.12 7.59
C GLU A 31 3.84 -1.05 8.35
N ASP A 32 2.94 -1.80 7.70
CA ASP A 32 2.27 -2.97 8.28
C ASP A 32 2.90 -4.31 7.87
N LEU A 33 3.95 -4.26 7.05
CA LEU A 33 4.59 -5.45 6.49
C LEU A 33 5.93 -5.71 7.18
N THR A 34 6.23 -6.98 7.41
CA THR A 34 7.59 -7.43 7.74
C THR A 34 8.51 -7.29 6.51
N ASP A 35 9.83 -7.29 6.72
CA ASP A 35 10.80 -7.14 5.62
C ASP A 35 10.64 -8.24 4.53
N ASN A 36 10.33 -9.47 4.94
CA ASN A 36 10.09 -10.58 4.02
C ASN A 36 8.81 -10.38 3.20
N GLU A 37 7.73 -9.93 3.83
CA GLU A 37 6.48 -9.63 3.13
C GLU A 37 6.64 -8.44 2.19
N LEU A 38 7.32 -7.39 2.65
CA LEU A 38 7.60 -6.21 1.85
C LEU A 38 8.40 -6.56 0.59
N ALA A 39 9.43 -7.40 0.70
CA ALA A 39 10.22 -7.83 -0.46
C ALA A 39 9.36 -8.56 -1.51
N ASN A 40 8.44 -9.42 -1.06
CA ASN A 40 7.51 -10.13 -1.94
C ASN A 40 6.49 -9.17 -2.57
N ILE A 41 5.85 -8.31 -1.77
CA ILE A 41 4.85 -7.35 -2.24
C ILE A 41 5.46 -6.34 -3.21
N ILE A 42 6.68 -5.85 -2.99
CA ILE A 42 7.38 -4.95 -3.93
C ILE A 42 7.54 -5.60 -5.30
N GLN A 43 7.89 -6.89 -5.37
CA GLN A 43 8.06 -7.61 -6.64
C GLN A 43 6.73 -7.80 -7.39
N GLN A 44 5.62 -7.85 -6.66
CA GLN A 44 4.27 -8.07 -7.20
C GLN A 44 3.45 -6.79 -7.33
N ALA A 45 3.98 -5.64 -6.90
CA ALA A 45 3.28 -4.37 -6.91
C ALA A 45 3.23 -3.83 -8.34
N ASP A 46 2.02 -3.55 -8.82
CA ASP A 46 1.80 -2.87 -10.09
C ASP A 46 2.05 -1.37 -9.95
N ILE A 47 1.72 -0.80 -8.78
CA ILE A 47 1.85 0.63 -8.48
C ILE A 47 2.54 0.81 -7.12
N LEU A 48 3.55 1.69 -7.12
CA LEU A 48 4.14 2.24 -5.90
C LEU A 48 3.56 3.62 -5.64
N LEU A 49 2.67 3.72 -4.65
CA LEU A 49 2.11 5.00 -4.23
C LEU A 49 3.04 5.61 -3.18
N SER A 50 3.81 6.59 -3.63
CA SER A 50 4.73 7.36 -2.77
C SER A 50 4.28 8.81 -2.68
N TRP A 51 4.57 9.44 -1.54
CA TRP A 51 4.41 10.87 -1.36
C TRP A 51 5.76 11.44 -0.97
N ASN A 52 6.30 12.32 -1.81
CA ASN A 52 7.47 13.11 -1.50
C ASN A 52 7.03 14.57 -1.37
N PRO A 53 7.04 15.16 -0.15
CA PRO A 53 6.57 16.53 0.07
C PRO A 53 7.40 17.58 -0.68
#